data_AF-A0A7C7J9X4-F1
#
_entry.id   AF-A0A7C7J9X4-F1
#
_cell.length_a   1.000
_cell.length_b   1.000
_cell.length_c   1.000
_cell.angle_alpha   90.00
_cell.angle_beta   90.00
_cell.angle_gamma   90.00
#
_symmetry.space_group_name_H-M   'P 1'
#
loop_
_entity.id
_entity.type
_entity.pdbx_description
1 polymer ?
#
loop_
_entity_poly.entity_id
_entity_poly.type
_entity_poly.pdbx_seq_one_letter_code
_entity_poly.pdbx_strand_id
1 'polypeptide(L)'
;MQVYDVTEYAKLTDSAYQQEVERLQVELLKLQSWAIANQKRLAIVFEGRDASGKTGIINVMKRHLIPKHINYVNIGIPDQIKSKYWLDTFRKEMPKKGQITFFDRSWYTRAIVEITMGYCKKKTIYKFHEKSKFMGRRTL
;
A
#
# COMPACT_ATOMS: atom_id res chain seq x y z
N MET A 1 4.63 -20.32 9.06
CA MET A 1 5.53 -19.17 8.81
C MET A 1 6.35 -19.56 7.59
N GLN A 2 6.16 -18.90 6.44
CA GLN A 2 7.02 -19.16 5.28
C GLN A 2 8.41 -18.63 5.64
N VAL A 3 9.38 -19.54 5.71
CA VAL A 3 10.80 -19.19 5.82
C VAL A 3 11.23 -18.89 4.39
N TYR A 4 11.41 -17.61 4.10
CA TYR A 4 12.03 -17.18 2.86
C TYR A 4 13.53 -17.42 3.01
N ASP A 5 14.10 -18.27 2.16
CA ASP A 5 15.55 -18.39 2.07
C ASP A 5 16.10 -17.10 1.47
N VAL A 6 16.77 -16.32 2.31
CA VAL A 6 17.34 -15.02 1.95
C VAL A 6 18.87 -15.09 1.77
N THR A 7 19.46 -16.28 1.80
CA THR A 7 20.92 -16.43 1.62
C THR A 7 21.42 -15.95 0.26
N GLU A 8 20.56 -15.96 -0.76
CA GLU A 8 20.85 -15.39 -2.07
C GLU A 8 21.10 -13.87 -2.00
N TYR A 9 20.36 -13.14 -1.15
CA TYR A 9 20.53 -11.70 -0.97
C TYR A 9 21.80 -11.33 -0.19
N ALA A 10 22.37 -12.25 0.59
CA ALA A 10 23.62 -12.01 1.31
C ALA A 10 24.84 -11.87 0.36
N LYS A 11 24.70 -12.32 -0.90
CA LYS A 11 25.73 -12.21 -1.95
C LYS A 11 25.45 -11.07 -2.94
N LEU A 12 24.38 -10.31 -2.74
CA LEU A 12 23.97 -9.26 -3.66
C LEU A 12 24.95 -8.09 -3.55
N THR A 13 25.67 -7.80 -4.62
CA THR A 13 26.51 -6.60 -4.70
C THR A 13 25.62 -5.38 -4.91
N ASP A 14 26.08 -4.20 -4.47
CA ASP A 14 25.35 -2.95 -4.69
C ASP A 14 25.07 -2.71 -6.18
N SER A 15 26.02 -3.06 -7.06
CA SER A 15 25.84 -2.93 -8.51
C SER A 15 24.74 -3.85 -9.04
N ALA A 16 24.73 -5.13 -8.64
CA ALA A 16 23.68 -6.07 -9.04
C ALA A 16 22.30 -5.64 -8.53
N TYR A 17 22.24 -5.14 -7.30
CA TYR A 17 21.02 -4.57 -6.73
C TYR A 17 20.49 -3.38 -7.55
N GLN A 18 21.35 -2.41 -7.88
CA GLN A 18 20.92 -1.22 -8.63
C GLN A 18 20.45 -1.60 -10.04
N GLN A 19 21.15 -2.50 -10.73
CA GLN A 19 20.73 -2.99 -12.04
C GLN A 19 19.33 -3.62 -12.01
N GLU A 20 19.07 -4.44 -10.98
CA GLU A 20 17.77 -5.08 -10.83
C GLU A 20 16.66 -4.08 -10.47
N VAL A 21 16.95 -3.10 -9.61
CA VAL A 21 16.02 -2.00 -9.30
C VAL A 21 15.67 -1.20 -10.55
N GLU A 22 16.65 -0.83 -11.37
CA GLU A 22 16.42 -0.11 -12.63
C GLU A 22 15.55 -0.95 -13.59
N ARG A 23 15.86 -2.24 -13.74
CA ARG A 23 15.07 -3.17 -14.55
C ARG A 23 13.61 -3.22 -14.09
N LEU A 24 13.38 -3.34 -12.78
CA LEU A 24 12.03 -3.39 -12.21
C LEU A 24 11.31 -2.04 -12.32
N GLN A 25 12.01 -0.92 -12.24
CA GLN A 25 11.42 0.41 -12.46
C GLN A 25 10.94 0.57 -13.90
N VAL A 26 11.67 0.03 -14.89
CA VAL A 26 11.22 -0.01 -16.30
C VAL A 26 9.94 -0.84 -16.44
N GLU A 27 9.87 -2.01 -15.81
CA GLU A 27 8.65 -2.83 -15.83
C GLU A 27 7.47 -2.14 -15.13
N LEU A 28 7.73 -1.42 -14.03
CA LEU A 28 6.69 -0.66 -13.35
C LEU A 28 6.18 0.52 -14.19
N LEU A 29 7.04 1.16 -14.96
CA LEU A 29 6.64 2.19 -15.92
C LEU A 29 5.77 1.60 -17.04
N LYS A 30 6.12 0.42 -17.58
CA LYS A 30 5.27 -0.29 -18.55
C LYS A 30 3.91 -0.63 -17.96
N LEU A 31 3.86 -1.10 -16.71
CA LEU A 31 2.61 -1.35 -15.99
C LEU A 31 1.78 -0.07 -15.87
N GLN A 32 2.40 1.06 -15.54
CA GLN A 32 1.72 2.34 -15.45
C GLN A 32 1.14 2.77 -16.81
N SER A 33 1.94 2.70 -17.88
CA SER A 33 1.48 3.00 -19.24
C SER A 33 0.28 2.14 -19.64
N TRP A 34 0.33 0.84 -19.35
CA TRP A 34 -0.79 -0.07 -19.58
C TRP A 34 -2.02 0.33 -18.76
N ALA A 35 -1.85 0.65 -17.47
CA ALA A 35 -2.95 1.05 -16.61
C ALA A 35 -3.62 2.34 -17.09
N ILE A 36 -2.84 3.30 -17.58
CA ILE A 36 -3.33 4.55 -18.19
C ILE A 36 -4.15 4.24 -19.44
N ALA A 37 -3.56 3.51 -20.40
CA ALA A 37 -4.20 3.19 -21.67
C ALA A 37 -5.53 2.43 -21.48
N ASN A 38 -5.58 1.55 -20.48
CA ASN A 38 -6.74 0.71 -20.21
C ASN A 38 -7.65 1.26 -19.10
N GLN A 39 -7.42 2.50 -18.66
CA GLN A 39 -8.18 3.17 -17.59
C GLN A 39 -8.28 2.35 -16.28
N LYS A 40 -7.28 1.50 -16.00
CA LYS A 40 -7.25 0.65 -14.81
C LYS A 40 -6.94 1.48 -13.56
N ARG A 41 -7.41 0.97 -12.43
CA ARG A 41 -7.28 1.59 -11.11
C ARG A 41 -6.41 0.68 -10.27
N LEU A 42 -5.22 1.14 -9.86
CA LEU A 42 -4.30 0.32 -9.09
C LEU A 42 -4.06 0.92 -7.70
N ALA A 43 -4.34 0.15 -6.66
CA ALA A 43 -4.04 0.50 -5.27
C ALA A 43 -2.95 -0.44 -4.77
N ILE A 44 -1.82 0.11 -4.34
CA ILE A 44 -0.69 -0.65 -3.80
C ILE A 44 -0.56 -0.28 -2.32
N VAL A 45 -0.72 -1.28 -1.45
CA VAL A 45 -0.77 -1.09 0.00
C VAL A 45 0.51 -1.60 0.65
N PHE A 46 1.15 -0.75 1.44
CA PHE A 46 2.35 -1.08 2.20
C PHE A 46 1.99 -1.13 3.70
N GLU A 47 2.03 -2.33 4.25
CA GLU A 47 1.84 -2.60 5.67
C GLU A 47 3.12 -3.16 6.27
N GLY A 48 3.37 -2.89 7.55
CA GLY A 48 4.57 -3.33 8.24
C GLY A 48 4.82 -2.50 9.49
N ARG A 49 5.68 -3.00 10.37
CA ARG A 49 6.03 -2.34 11.65
C ARG A 49 6.60 -0.93 11.41
N ASP A 50 6.52 -0.08 12.42
CA ASP A 50 7.20 1.22 12.36
C ASP A 50 8.72 1.01 12.15
N ALA A 51 9.33 1.94 11.42
CA ALA A 51 10.74 1.89 10.97
C ALA A 51 11.14 0.72 10.03
N SER A 52 10.20 -0.04 9.46
CA SER A 52 10.49 -1.10 8.48
C SER A 52 10.93 -0.64 7.07
N GLY A 53 11.07 0.66 6.83
CA GLY A 53 11.54 1.19 5.54
C GLY A 53 10.48 1.34 4.43
N LYS A 54 9.18 1.22 4.75
CA LYS A 54 8.06 1.35 3.77
C LYS A 54 8.12 2.61 2.92
N THR A 55 8.32 3.76 3.54
CA THR A 55 8.40 5.04 2.82
C THR A 55 9.58 5.08 1.85
N GLY A 56 10.71 4.47 2.22
CA GLY A 56 11.90 4.37 1.37
C GLY A 56 11.64 3.56 0.11
N ILE A 57 11.05 2.36 0.25
CA ILE A 57 10.75 1.52 -0.91
C ILE A 57 9.70 2.15 -1.83
N ILE A 58 8.68 2.82 -1.28
CA ILE A 58 7.69 3.56 -2.08
C ILE A 58 8.37 4.65 -2.91
N ASN A 59 9.31 5.39 -2.31
CA ASN A 59 10.06 6.43 -3.01
C ASN A 59 10.95 5.86 -4.12
N VAL A 60 11.53 4.67 -3.93
CA VAL A 60 12.28 3.96 -4.98
C VAL A 60 11.34 3.53 -6.11
N MET A 61 10.19 2.93 -5.79
CA MET A 61 9.24 2.44 -6.81
C MET A 61 8.67 3.60 -7.65
N LYS A 62 8.26 4.70 -7.02
CA LYS A 62 7.60 5.79 -7.75
C LYS A 62 8.54 6.73 -8.51
N ARG A 63 9.87 6.60 -8.34
CA ARG A 63 10.87 7.58 -8.79
C ARG A 63 10.77 7.94 -10.27
N HIS A 64 10.51 6.96 -11.13
CA HIS A 64 10.47 7.13 -12.60
C HIS A 64 9.05 7.02 -13.19
N LEU A 65 8.02 7.05 -12.34
CA LEU A 65 6.63 7.00 -12.81
C LEU A 65 6.14 8.39 -13.20
N ILE A 66 5.18 8.44 -14.12
CA ILE A 66 4.53 9.67 -14.59
C ILE A 66 3.79 10.33 -13.41
N PRO A 67 4.22 11.52 -12.93
CA PRO A 67 3.71 12.09 -11.67
C PRO A 67 2.20 12.37 -11.66
N LYS A 68 1.63 12.74 -12.81
CA LYS A 68 0.18 13.02 -12.96
C LYS A 68 -0.70 11.79 -12.70
N HIS A 69 -0.14 10.59 -12.85
CA HIS A 69 -0.86 9.32 -12.75
C HIS A 69 -0.52 8.53 -11.48
N ILE A 70 0.15 9.18 -10.52
CA ILE A 70 0.42 8.59 -9.21
C ILE A 70 -0.23 9.42 -8.10
N ASN A 71 -0.64 8.74 -7.04
CA ASN A 71 -1.00 9.35 -5.77
C ASN A 71 -0.23 8.66 -4.63
N TYR A 72 0.11 9.40 -3.58
CA TYR A 72 0.76 8.87 -2.38
C TYR A 72 -0.05 9.27 -1.16
N VAL A 73 -0.51 8.28 -0.42
CA VAL A 73 -1.40 8.45 0.72
C VAL A 73 -0.69 7.91 1.95
N ASN A 74 -0.42 8.79 2.90
CA ASN A 74 0.05 8.43 4.23
C ASN A 74 -0.96 8.97 5.25
N ILE A 75 -1.74 8.08 5.82
CA ILE A 75 -2.71 8.43 6.86
C ILE A 75 -2.10 8.03 8.20
N GLY A 76 -1.81 9.05 9.01
CA GLY A 76 -1.33 8.89 10.38
C GLY A 76 -2.37 8.28 11.32
N ILE A 77 -2.08 8.29 12.61
CA ILE A 77 -3.02 7.82 13.64
C ILE A 77 -4.27 8.71 13.59
N PRO A 78 -5.48 8.13 13.44
CA PRO A 78 -6.71 8.92 13.38
C PRO A 78 -7.04 9.54 14.74
N ASP A 79 -7.51 10.78 14.71
CA ASP A 79 -8.26 11.37 15.83
C ASP A 79 -9.64 10.67 16.00
N GLN A 80 -10.39 11.05 17.05
CA GLN A 80 -11.69 10.45 17.34
C GLN A 80 -12.70 10.57 16.18
N ILE A 81 -12.63 11.64 15.38
CA ILE A 81 -13.55 11.88 14.26
C ILE A 81 -13.16 10.99 13.07
N LYS A 82 -11.87 10.97 12.71
CA LYS A 82 -11.33 10.11 11.64
C LYS A 82 -11.50 8.63 11.95
N SER A 83 -11.47 8.24 13.22
CA SER A 83 -11.76 6.87 13.63
C SER A 83 -13.20 6.46 13.31
N LYS A 84 -14.19 7.36 13.47
CA LYS A 84 -15.59 7.10 13.08
C LYS A 84 -15.74 6.91 11.57
N TYR A 85 -15.03 7.72 10.77
CA TYR A 85 -15.09 7.71 9.30
C TYR A 85 -13.87 7.05 8.64
N TRP A 86 -13.28 6.05 9.30
CA TRP A 86 -12.00 5.48 8.90
C TRP A 86 -12.01 4.94 7.47
N LEU A 87 -12.98 4.10 7.12
CA LEU A 87 -13.07 3.52 5.78
C LEU A 87 -13.41 4.57 4.72
N ASP A 88 -14.22 5.58 5.08
CA ASP A 88 -14.58 6.65 4.15
C ASP A 88 -13.39 7.54 3.83
N THR A 89 -12.46 7.70 4.77
CA THR A 89 -11.19 8.41 4.58
C THR A 89 -10.38 7.75 3.46
N PHE A 90 -10.18 6.43 3.50
CA PHE A 90 -9.46 5.71 2.45
C PHE A 90 -10.26 5.61 1.14
N ARG A 91 -11.60 5.55 1.21
CA ARG A 91 -12.44 5.49 0.00
C ARG A 91 -12.25 6.73 -0.87
N LYS A 92 -12.11 7.91 -0.26
CA LYS A 92 -11.88 9.18 -0.98
C LYS A 92 -10.54 9.20 -1.73
N GLU A 93 -9.57 8.47 -1.21
CA GLU A 93 -8.20 8.38 -1.76
C GLU A 93 -8.01 7.24 -2.78
N MET A 94 -9.06 6.48 -3.08
CA MET A 94 -8.99 5.38 -4.04
C MET A 94 -8.54 5.88 -5.43
N PRO A 95 -7.74 5.07 -6.15
CA PRO A 95 -7.22 5.44 -7.46
C PRO A 95 -8.36 5.73 -8.44
N LYS A 96 -8.23 6.85 -9.16
CA LYS A 96 -9.07 7.15 -10.32
C LYS A 96 -8.62 6.31 -11.52
N LYS A 97 -9.41 6.34 -12.60
CA LYS A 97 -9.07 5.68 -13.86
C LYS A 97 -7.67 6.09 -14.35
N GLY A 98 -6.83 5.11 -14.64
CA GLY A 98 -5.46 5.33 -15.10
C GLY A 98 -4.51 5.86 -14.01
N GLN A 99 -4.85 5.69 -12.73
CA GLN A 99 -3.99 6.09 -11.61
C GLN A 99 -3.50 4.89 -10.80
N ILE A 100 -2.29 5.05 -10.27
CA ILE A 100 -1.70 4.18 -9.25
C ILE A 100 -1.66 4.96 -7.93
N THR A 101 -2.31 4.48 -6.89
CA THR A 101 -2.22 5.05 -5.54
C THR A 101 -1.37 4.15 -4.65
N PHE A 102 -0.29 4.71 -4.09
CA PHE A 102 0.55 4.08 -3.08
C PHE A 102 0.05 4.46 -1.69
N PHE A 103 -0.33 3.48 -0.88
CA PHE A 103 -0.77 3.66 0.51
C PHE A 103 0.35 3.25 1.47
N ASP A 104 0.96 4.23 2.15
CA ASP A 104 1.85 4.00 3.29
C ASP A 104 0.98 3.95 4.55
N ARG A 105 0.66 2.73 4.99
CA ARG A 105 -0.49 2.38 5.85
C ARG A 105 -1.82 2.44 5.13
N SER A 106 -2.76 1.59 5.55
CA SER A 106 -4.07 1.46 4.92
C SER A 106 -5.19 1.34 5.95
N TRP A 107 -6.38 1.03 5.47
CA TRP A 107 -7.50 0.68 6.33
C TRP A 107 -7.16 -0.47 7.28
N TYR A 108 -6.23 -1.38 6.95
CA TYR A 108 -5.80 -2.48 7.82
C TYR A 108 -5.18 -2.02 9.13
N THR A 109 -4.57 -0.84 9.18
CA THR A 109 -3.96 -0.30 10.40
C THR A 109 -4.96 -0.20 11.56
N ARG A 110 -6.24 0.06 11.31
CA ARG A 110 -7.27 0.05 12.36
C ARG A 110 -7.45 -1.32 13.01
N ALA A 111 -7.43 -2.40 12.23
CA ALA A 111 -7.55 -3.75 12.77
C ALA A 111 -6.37 -4.07 13.70
N ILE A 112 -5.16 -3.60 13.34
CA ILE A 112 -3.95 -3.78 14.13
C ILE A 112 -3.99 -2.90 15.40
N VAL A 113 -4.31 -1.62 15.27
CA VAL A 113 -4.33 -0.64 16.37
C VAL A 113 -5.44 -0.93 17.39
N GLU A 114 -6.66 -1.25 16.95
CA GLU A 114 -7.78 -1.54 17.87
C GLU A 114 -7.55 -2.82 18.69
N ILE A 115 -6.84 -3.81 18.14
CA ILE A 115 -6.42 -5.01 18.88
C ILE A 115 -5.35 -4.65 19.90
N THR A 116 -4.33 -3.90 19.50
CA THR A 116 -3.15 -3.63 20.34
C THR A 116 -3.45 -2.65 21.48
N MET A 117 -4.34 -1.69 21.26
CA MET A 117 -4.74 -0.70 22.27
C MET A 117 -5.95 -1.14 23.13
N GLY A 118 -6.46 -2.35 22.94
CA GLY A 118 -7.58 -2.89 23.76
C GLY A 118 -8.94 -2.21 23.54
N TYR A 119 -9.08 -1.38 22.50
CA TYR A 119 -10.29 -0.58 22.25
C TYR A 119 -11.46 -1.36 21.63
N CYS A 120 -11.35 -2.68 21.40
CA CYS A 120 -12.40 -3.46 20.74
C CYS A 120 -12.82 -4.74 21.47
N LYS A 121 -14.13 -4.88 21.69
CA LYS A 121 -14.78 -6.19 21.92
C LYS A 121 -14.62 -7.04 20.66
N LYS A 122 -14.26 -8.33 20.78
CA LYS A 122 -14.01 -9.27 19.66
C LYS A 122 -15.00 -9.19 18.48
N LYS A 123 -16.30 -8.88 18.73
CA LYS A 123 -17.34 -8.71 17.70
C LYS A 123 -17.09 -7.58 16.68
N THR A 124 -16.35 -6.51 17.04
CA THR A 124 -16.12 -5.36 16.15
C THR A 124 -15.08 -5.66 15.06
N ILE A 125 -14.07 -6.48 15.38
CA ILE A 125 -13.00 -6.87 14.45
C ILE A 125 -13.54 -7.70 13.28
N TYR A 126 -14.45 -8.65 13.55
CA TYR A 126 -15.09 -9.45 12.49
C TYR A 126 -15.89 -8.58 11.50
N LYS A 127 -16.68 -7.63 12.00
CA LYS A 127 -17.41 -6.67 11.16
C LYS A 127 -16.46 -5.77 10.35
N PHE A 128 -15.31 -5.41 10.91
CA PHE A 128 -14.29 -4.66 10.18
C PHE A 128 -13.65 -5.48 9.06
N HIS A 129 -13.26 -6.74 9.33
CA HIS A 129 -12.71 -7.64 8.31
C HIS A 129 -13.68 -7.90 7.15
N GLU A 130 -14.98 -7.97 7.43
CA GLU A 130 -15.98 -8.12 6.39
C GLU A 130 -16.11 -6.85 5.53
N LYS A 131 -16.10 -5.67 6.15
CA LYS A 131 -16.13 -4.37 5.45
C LYS A 131 -14.84 -4.06 4.70
N SER A 132 -13.67 -4.50 5.18
CA SER A 132 -12.40 -4.28 4.49
C SER A 132 -12.28 -5.12 3.22
N LYS A 133 -12.82 -6.34 3.21
CA LYS A 133 -12.99 -7.15 1.98
C LYS A 133 -13.80 -6.41 0.90
N PHE A 134 -14.71 -5.53 1.32
CA PHE A 134 -15.53 -4.74 0.40
C PHE A 134 -14.73 -3.69 -0.37
N MET A 135 -13.68 -3.12 0.24
CA MET A 135 -12.77 -2.18 -0.43
C MET A 135 -12.06 -2.83 -1.63
N GLY A 136 -11.74 -4.13 -1.53
CA GLY A 136 -11.15 -4.91 -2.62
C GLY A 136 -12.14 -5.42 -3.67
N ARG A 137 -13.45 -5.43 -3.39
CA ARG A 137 -14.47 -6.05 -4.28
C ARG A 137 -15.37 -5.09 -5.05
N ARG A 138 -15.49 -3.81 -4.65
CA ARG A 138 -16.37 -2.82 -5.33
C ARG A 138 -15.63 -1.69 -6.07
N THR A 139 -14.31 -1.71 -6.09
CA THR A 139 -13.50 -0.58 -6.61
C THR A 139 -12.70 -0.91 -7.87
N LEU A 140 -12.85 -2.13 -8.41
CA LEU A 140 -12.28 -2.56 -9.70
C LEU A 140 -13.36 -2.63 -10.78
#